data_AF-A0A318QJW1-F1
#
_entry.id   AF-A0A318QJW1-F1
#
_cell.length_a   1.000
_cell.length_b   1.000
_cell.length_c   1.000
_cell.angle_alpha   90.00
_cell.angle_beta   90.00
_cell.angle_gamma   90.00
#
_symmetry.space_group_name_H-M   'P 1'
#
loop_
_entity.id
_entity.type
_entity.pdbx_description
1 polymer ?
#
loop_
_entity_poly.entity_id
_entity_poly.type
_entity_poly.pdbx_seq_one_letter_code
_entity_poly.pdbx_strand_id
1 'polypeptide(L)' 'MFVWQTRIMTPKELLRRVGGPSVLARALRLRHSTPILWREIPPHHCPTIEALFSIPREELRPDLFRGVKVVRPEGEGAR' A
#
# COMPACT_ATOMS: atom_id res chain seq x y z
N MET A 1 -6.21 7.66 -20.63
CA MET A 1 -5.57 8.83 -19.98
C MET A 1 -5.73 8.66 -18.48
N PHE A 2 -4.83 7.95 -17.81
CA PHE A 2 -4.89 7.77 -16.36
C PHE A 2 -4.02 8.83 -15.71
N VAL A 3 -4.68 9.85 -15.17
CA VAL A 3 -4.04 10.88 -14.35
C VAL A 3 -3.57 10.18 -13.07
N TRP A 4 -2.28 9.84 -13.00
CA TRP A 4 -1.64 9.42 -11.76
C TRP A 4 -1.52 10.65 -10.87
N GLN A 5 -2.62 10.95 -10.19
CA GLN A 5 -2.62 11.91 -9.09
C GLN A 5 -1.80 11.25 -7.99
N THR A 6 -0.62 11.79 -7.67
CA THR A 6 0.21 11.41 -6.51
C THR A 6 -0.57 11.70 -5.22
N ARG A 7 -1.56 10.86 -4.93
CA ARG A 7 -2.33 10.89 -3.70
C ARG A 7 -1.48 10.17 -2.66
N ILE A 8 -1.04 10.92 -1.67
CA ILE A 8 -0.46 10.35 -0.46
C ILE A 8 -1.53 9.46 0.18
N MET A 9 -1.31 8.15 0.23
CA MET A 9 -2.30 7.21 0.75
C MET A 9 -2.21 7.17 2.27
N THR A 10 -3.23 7.73 2.94
CA THR A 10 -3.31 7.66 4.41
C THR A 10 -3.71 6.26 4.87
N PRO A 11 -3.36 5.84 6.10
CA PRO A 11 -3.79 4.55 6.65
C PRO A 11 -5.31 4.36 6.61
N LYS A 12 -6.10 5.43 6.83
CA LYS A 12 -7.56 5.38 6.72
C LYS A 12 -8.04 5.05 5.31
N GLU A 13 -7.41 5.62 4.29
CA GLU A 13 -7.77 5.35 2.90
C GLU A 13 -7.34 3.95 2.48
N LEU A 14 -6.17 3.48 2.93
CA LEU A 14 -5.77 2.08 2.80
C LEU A 14 -6.84 1.16 3.39
N LEU A 15 -7.30 1.43 4.61
CA LEU A 15 -8.34 0.65 5.27
C LEU A 15 -9.67 0.65 4.49
N ARG A 16 -10.07 1.79 3.90
CA ARG A 16 -11.27 1.85 3.06
C ARG A 16 -11.12 1.03 1.78
N ARG A 17 -9.95 1.06 1.15
CA ARG A 17 -9.69 0.34 -0.10
C ARG A 17 -9.59 -1.18 0.08
N VAL A 18 -9.00 -1.64 1.19
CA VAL A 18 -8.89 -3.06 1.53
C VAL A 18 -10.16 -3.66 2.15
N GLY A 19 -11.21 -2.86 2.39
CA GLY A 19 -12.46 -3.33 2.99
C GLY A 19 -12.46 -3.40 4.51
N GLY A 20 -11.47 -2.78 5.17
CA GLY A 20 -11.46 -2.53 6.60
C GLY A 20 -10.23 -3.04 7.34
N PRO A 21 -10.08 -2.65 8.63
CA PRO A 21 -8.93 -3.00 9.46
C PRO A 21 -8.80 -4.49 9.72
N SER A 22 -9.91 -5.21 9.84
CA SER A 22 -9.90 -6.65 10.06
C SER A 22 -9.34 -7.42 8.86
N VAL A 23 -9.65 -6.98 7.64
CA VAL A 23 -9.14 -7.60 6.41
C VAL A 23 -7.64 -7.40 6.30
N LEU A 24 -7.18 -6.16 6.49
CA LEU A 24 -5.76 -5.82 6.44
C LEU A 24 -4.96 -6.52 7.55
N ALA A 25 -5.48 -6.53 8.79
CA ALA A 25 -4.83 -7.20 9.89
C ALA A 25 -4.73 -8.72 9.67
N ARG A 26 -5.79 -9.36 9.16
CA ARG A 26 -5.79 -10.79 8.83
C ARG A 26 -4.78 -11.12 7.73
N ALA A 27 -4.76 -10.30 6.67
CA ALA A 27 -3.81 -10.42 5.56
C ALA A 27 -2.35 -10.32 6.02
N LEU A 28 -2.07 -9.41 6.96
CA LEU A 28 -0.72 -9.18 7.49
C LEU A 28 -0.39 -9.99 8.75
N ARG A 29 -1.31 -10.84 9.21
CA ARG A 29 -1.22 -11.59 10.49
C ARG A 29 -0.94 -10.69 11.70
N LEU A 30 -1.52 -9.50 11.71
CA LEU A 30 -1.43 -8.52 12.78
C LEU A 30 -2.68 -8.55 13.66
N ARG A 31 -2.61 -7.88 14.81
CA ARG A 31 -3.82 -7.59 15.59
C ARG A 31 -4.66 -6.54 14.87
N HIS A 32 -5.99 -6.63 15.02
CA HIS A 32 -6.94 -5.70 14.41
C HIS A 32 -6.66 -4.22 14.75
N SER A 33 -6.11 -3.96 15.95
CA SER A 33 -5.76 -2.62 16.43
C SER A 33 -4.51 -2.05 15.79
N THR A 34 -3.59 -2.89 15.30
CA THR A 34 -2.32 -2.47 14.72
C THR A 34 -2.48 -1.50 13.54
N PRO A 35 -3.25 -1.82 12.48
CA PRO A 35 -3.43 -0.91 11.35
C PRO A 35 -4.25 0.35 11.68
N ILE A 36 -5.05 0.32 12.75
CA ILE A 36 -5.82 1.49 13.23
C ILE A 36 -4.88 2.50 13.91
N LEU A 37 -3.85 2.01 14.59
CA LEU A 37 -2.89 2.83 15.34
C LEU A 37 -1.75 3.35 14.47
N TRP A 38 -1.67 2.94 13.20
CA TRP A 38 -0.64 3.44 12.29
C TRP A 38 -0.81 4.92 12.03
N ARG A 39 0.24 5.68 12.36
CA ARG A 39 0.40 7.07 11.91
C ARG A 39 0.83 7.11 10.45
N GLU A 40 1.69 6.18 10.06
CA GLU A 40 2.18 5.94 8.70
C GLU A 40 2.23 4.43 8.43
N ILE A 41 2.17 4.04 7.15
CA ILE A 41 2.24 2.63 6.77
C ILE A 41 3.68 2.14 6.94
N PRO A 42 3.92 1.06 7.71
CA PRO A 42 5.26 0.55 7.90
C PRO A 42 5.85 -0.01 6.60
N PRO A 43 7.10 0.34 6.23
CA PRO A 43 7.70 -0.03 4.95
C PRO A 43 7.80 -1.53 4.71
N HIS A 44 8.05 -2.29 5.77
CA HIS A 44 8.17 -3.75 5.71
C HIS A 44 6.87 -4.45 5.30
N HIS A 45 5.71 -3.80 5.49
CA HIS A 45 4.42 -4.35 5.07
C HIS A 45 4.01 -3.92 3.66
N CYS A 46 4.65 -2.91 3.07
CA CYS A 46 4.31 -2.41 1.73
C CYS A 46 4.38 -3.49 0.63
N PRO A 47 5.41 -4.36 0.55
CA PRO A 47 5.45 -5.42 -0.47
C PRO A 47 4.30 -6.42 -0.33
N THR A 48 3.93 -6.76 0.91
CA THR A 48 2.83 -7.68 1.18
C THR A 48 1.48 -7.05 0.83
N ILE A 49 1.30 -5.77 1.15
CA ILE A 49 0.08 -5.02 0.78
C ILE A 49 -0.03 -4.90 -0.75
N GLU A 50 1.08 -4.67 -1.44
CA GLU A 50 1.13 -4.65 -2.90
C GLU A 50 0.73 -6.00 -3.50
N ALA A 51 1.29 -7.10 -3.00
CA ALA A 51 0.98 -8.43 -3.50
C ALA A 51 -0.48 -8.86 -3.25
N LEU A 52 -1.08 -8.43 -2.13
CA LEU A 52 -2.42 -8.87 -1.74
C LEU A 52 -3.55 -7.98 -2.25
N PHE A 53 -3.29 -6.68 -2.37
CA PHE A 53 -4.32 -5.68 -2.70
C PHE A 53 -4.05 -4.93 -4.01
N SER A 54 -2.96 -5.28 -4.71
CA SER A 54 -2.53 -4.60 -5.94
C SER A 54 -2.40 -3.08 -5.77
N ILE A 55 -1.99 -2.63 -4.58
CA ILE A 55 -1.73 -1.22 -4.28
C ILE A 55 -0.22 -0.98 -4.40
N PRO A 56 0.24 -0.11 -5.30
CA PRO A 56 1.66 0.14 -5.47
C PRO A 56 2.24 0.78 -4.21
N ARG A 57 3.44 0.33 -3.84
CA ARG A 57 4.22 0.83 -2.70
C ARG A 57 4.53 2.33 -2.76
N GLU A 58 4.55 2.91 -3.97
CA GLU A 58 4.68 4.35 -4.21
C GLU A 58 3.47 5.16 -3.72
N GLU A 59 2.26 4.59 -3.81
CA GLU A 59 1.05 5.19 -3.22
C GLU A 59 1.07 5.06 -1.68
N LEU A 60 1.51 3.91 -1.16
CA LEU A 60 1.56 3.64 0.29
C LEU A 60 2.58 4.50 1.04
N ARG A 61 3.77 4.68 0.46
CA ARG A 61 4.88 5.40 1.09
C ARG A 61 5.67 6.23 0.07
N PRO A 62 5.08 7.31 -0.46
CA PRO A 62 5.78 8.19 -1.40
C PRO A 62 7.07 8.80 -0.80
N ASP A 63 7.14 8.97 0.53
CA ASP A 63 8.34 9.46 1.22
C ASP A 63 9.59 8.61 0.96
N LEU A 64 9.42 7.30 0.82
CA LEU A 64 10.54 6.37 0.60
C LEU A 64 11.00 6.34 -0.86
N PHE A 65 10.14 6.78 -1.78
CA PHE A 65 10.42 6.82 -3.22
C PHE A 65 10.73 8.23 -3.71
N ARG A 66 10.79 9.22 -2.81
CA ARG A 66 11.11 10.60 -3.15
C ARG A 66 12.56 10.69 -3.65
N GLY A 67 12.72 10.87 -4.96
CA GLY A 67 14.03 10.95 -5.61
C GLY A 67 14.51 9.65 -6.28
N VAL A 68 13.71 8.58 -6.23
CA VAL A 68 14.01 7.31 -6.92
C VAL A 68 13.00 7.11 -8.05
N LYS A 69 13.48 7.06 -9.30
CA LYS A 69 12.63 6.70 -10.45
C LYS A 69 12.48 5.17 -10.47
N VAL A 70 11.40 4.66 -9.92
CA VAL A 70 11.07 3.23 -10.01
C VAL A 70 10.64 2.95 -11.45
N VAL A 71 11.55 2.42 -12.26
CA VAL A 71 11.22 1.93 -13.61
C VAL A 71 10.75 0.49 -13.45
N ARG A 72 9.43 0.25 -13.45
CA ARG A 72 8.90 -1.11 -13.64
C ARG A 72 8.89 -1.39 -15.14
N PRO A 73 9.46 -2.52 -15.61
CA PRO A 73 9.18 -2.96 -16.96
C PRO A 73 7.68 -3.25 -17.04
N GLU A 74 6.98 -2.58 -17.95
CA GLU A 74 5.59 -2.87 -18.23
C GLU A 74 5.49 -4.33 -18.72
N GLY A 75 4.83 -5.22 -17.96
CA GLY A 75 4.33 -6.47 -18.52
C GLY A 75 4.67 -7.81 -17.86
N GLU A 76 5.00 -7.90 -16.57
CA GLU A 76 5.15 -9.22 -15.92
C GLU A 76 4.29 -9.36 -14.66
N GLY A 77 3.00 -9.64 -14.87
CA GLY A 77 2.02 -9.86 -13.80
C GLY A 77 0.77 -10.59 -14.25
N ALA A 78 0.82 -11.32 -15.36
CA ALA A 78 -0.25 -12.17 -15.86
C ALA A 78 0.35 -13.50 -16.32
N ARG A 79 0.64 -14.39 -15.37
CA ARG A 79 0.76 -15.83 -15.63
C ARG A 79 0.14 -16.58 -14.46
#